data_AF-A0A820KFN0-F1
#
_entry.id   AF-A0A820KFN0-F1
#
_cell.length_a   1.000
_cell.length_b   1.000
_cell.length_c   1.000
_cell.angle_alpha   90.00
_cell.angle_beta   90.00
_cell.angle_gamma   90.00
#
_symmetry.space_group_name_H-M   'P 1'
#
loop_
_entity.id
_entity.type
_entity.pdbx_description
1 polymer ?
#
loop_
_entity_poly.entity_id
_entity_poly.type
_entity_poly.pdbx_seq_one_letter_code
_entity_poly.pdbx_strand_id
1 'polypeptide(L)'
;LQSQTSSSSSSIKDELTNDERERILQSAQFQDFFSRTSLLIERSLWETQKVDDIVKDYNGKDLDRPTETMDMEDIIKFDREYFDEYWSHHHLVTCIDTSIYHPELILASYSENSKSSGGSNGVVLIWNSKFKSKPTPE
;
A
#
# COMPACT_ATOMS: atom_id res chain seq x y z
N LEU A 1 -10.35 -65.07 -14.29
CA LEU A 1 -9.77 -63.93 -15.03
C LEU A 1 -10.17 -62.66 -14.30
N GLN A 2 -9.25 -62.11 -13.51
CA GLN A 2 -9.33 -60.78 -12.90
C GLN A 2 -9.42 -59.71 -13.98
N SER A 3 -10.18 -58.64 -13.70
CA SER A 3 -9.65 -57.28 -13.65
C SER A 3 -10.65 -56.32 -13.00
N GLN A 4 -10.30 -55.94 -11.76
CA GLN A 4 -10.49 -54.63 -11.13
C GLN A 4 -9.97 -53.51 -12.07
N THR A 5 -10.22 -52.22 -11.98
CA THR A 5 -11.01 -51.27 -11.16
C THR A 5 -10.66 -49.91 -11.75
N SER A 6 -11.60 -48.97 -11.83
CA SER A 6 -11.30 -47.56 -11.53
C SER A 6 -12.61 -46.78 -11.55
N SER A 7 -13.38 -46.96 -10.47
CA SER A 7 -14.41 -46.00 -10.08
C SER A 7 -13.70 -44.71 -9.69
N SER A 8 -13.83 -43.71 -10.56
CA SER A 8 -13.53 -42.31 -10.28
C SER A 8 -14.44 -41.81 -9.16
N SER A 9 -14.02 -41.98 -7.91
CA SER A 9 -14.68 -41.39 -6.76
C SER A 9 -14.24 -39.94 -6.61
N SER A 10 -15.16 -39.06 -6.98
CA SER A 10 -15.22 -37.64 -6.61
C SER A 10 -14.57 -37.35 -5.26
N SER A 11 -13.46 -36.61 -5.29
CA SER A 11 -12.78 -36.06 -4.12
C SER A 11 -13.63 -34.95 -3.52
N ILE A 12 -14.68 -35.36 -2.79
CA ILE A 12 -15.33 -34.50 -1.81
C ILE A 12 -14.30 -34.33 -0.71
N LYS A 13 -13.86 -33.10 -0.49
CA LYS A 13 -12.83 -32.74 0.48
C LYS A 13 -13.21 -33.31 1.85
N ASP A 14 -12.56 -34.40 2.26
CA ASP A 14 -12.62 -34.85 3.63
C ASP A 14 -12.22 -33.65 4.51
N GLU A 15 -13.07 -33.32 5.47
CA GLU A 15 -12.77 -32.25 6.41
C GLU A 15 -11.48 -32.64 7.14
N LEU A 16 -10.44 -31.81 6.98
CA LEU A 16 -9.17 -32.00 7.67
C LEU A 16 -9.42 -32.23 9.17
N THR A 17 -8.71 -33.17 9.77
CA THR A 17 -8.72 -33.30 11.23
C THR A 17 -7.98 -32.11 11.86
N ASN A 18 -8.21 -31.83 13.15
CA ASN A 18 -7.55 -30.69 13.82
C ASN A 18 -6.02 -30.80 13.79
N ASP A 19 -5.49 -32.01 13.94
CA ASP A 19 -4.05 -32.27 13.90
C ASP A 19 -3.46 -32.01 12.51
N GLU A 20 -4.19 -32.35 11.44
CA GLU A 20 -3.77 -32.06 10.07
C GLU A 20 -3.81 -30.56 9.77
N ARG A 21 -4.79 -29.82 10.32
CA ARG A 21 -4.83 -28.36 10.20
C ARG A 21 -3.63 -27.70 10.86
N GLU A 22 -3.30 -28.10 12.09
CA GLU A 22 -2.16 -27.54 12.81
C GLU A 22 -0.84 -27.83 12.10
N ARG A 23 -0.69 -29.06 11.57
CA ARG A 23 0.47 -29.43 10.75
C ARG A 23 0.60 -28.59 9.48
N ILE A 24 -0.51 -28.28 8.81
CA ILE A 24 -0.50 -27.42 7.61
C ILE A 24 -0.16 -25.99 7.98
N LEU A 25 -0.68 -25.46 9.08
CA LEU A 25 -0.37 -24.10 9.56
C LEU A 25 1.12 -23.94 9.90
N GLN A 26 1.77 -24.97 10.45
CA GLN A 26 3.20 -24.95 10.76
C GLN A 26 4.10 -25.26 9.55
N SER A 27 3.54 -25.64 8.41
CA SER A 27 4.31 -25.88 7.20
C SER A 27 4.97 -24.60 6.70
N ALA A 28 6.27 -24.67 6.39
CA ALA A 28 7.01 -23.55 5.81
C ALA A 28 6.37 -23.02 4.51
N GLN A 29 5.84 -23.94 3.68
CA GLN A 29 5.21 -23.57 2.41
C GLN A 29 3.92 -22.76 2.62
N PHE A 30 3.17 -23.07 3.69
CA PHE A 30 1.98 -22.31 4.06
C PHE A 30 2.36 -20.95 4.66
N GLN A 31 3.38 -20.90 5.53
CA GLN A 31 3.86 -19.66 6.13
C GLN A 31 4.37 -18.66 5.08
N ASP A 32 5.09 -19.13 4.06
CA ASP A 32 5.55 -18.28 2.95
C ASP A 32 4.37 -17.73 2.13
N PHE A 33 3.40 -18.59 1.81
CA PHE A 33 2.19 -18.18 1.10
C PHE A 33 1.35 -17.20 1.93
N PHE A 34 1.16 -17.49 3.21
CA PHE A 34 0.38 -16.67 4.13
C PHE A 34 1.03 -15.30 4.31
N SER A 35 2.36 -15.24 4.44
CA SER A 35 3.09 -13.98 4.55
C SER A 35 2.89 -13.10 3.31
N ARG A 36 2.99 -13.67 2.10
CA ARG A 36 2.77 -12.94 0.84
C ARG A 36 1.33 -12.46 0.68
N THR A 37 0.36 -13.31 1.01
CA THR A 37 -1.06 -12.97 0.90
C THR A 37 -1.52 -11.98 1.97
N SER A 38 -0.97 -12.06 3.18
CA SER A 38 -1.20 -11.09 4.25
C SER A 38 -0.74 -9.70 3.83
N LEU A 39 0.43 -9.57 3.19
CA LEU A 39 0.90 -8.29 2.65
C LEU A 39 -0.01 -7.73 1.55
N LEU A 40 -0.57 -8.59 0.70
CA LEU A 40 -1.57 -8.20 -0.32
C LEU A 40 -2.86 -7.69 0.33
N ILE A 41 -3.35 -8.36 1.36
CA ILE A 41 -4.54 -7.95 2.10
C ILE A 41 -4.28 -6.64 2.85
N GLU A 42 -3.13 -6.52 3.51
CA GLU A 42 -2.72 -5.28 4.18
C GLU A 42 -2.70 -4.11 3.19
N ARG A 43 -2.06 -4.28 2.02
CA ARG A 43 -2.07 -3.28 0.95
C ARG A 43 -3.51 -2.93 0.53
N SER A 44 -4.39 -3.90 0.41
CA SER A 44 -5.79 -3.69 0.04
C SER A 44 -6.56 -2.91 1.10
N LEU A 45 -6.31 -3.16 2.39
CA LEU A 45 -6.92 -2.43 3.50
C LEU A 45 -6.48 -0.97 3.54
N TRP A 46 -5.19 -0.69 3.31
CA TRP A 46 -4.69 0.68 3.22
C TRP A 46 -5.29 1.47 2.06
N GLU A 47 -5.49 0.81 0.91
CA GLU A 47 -6.15 1.42 -0.25
C GLU A 47 -7.64 1.68 0.02
N THR A 48 -8.33 0.73 0.68
CA THR A 48 -9.76 0.83 1.00
C THR A 48 -10.04 1.97 1.99
N GLN A 49 -9.14 2.26 2.93
CA GLN A 49 -9.30 3.38 3.85
C GLN A 49 -9.35 4.75 3.13
N LYS A 50 -8.70 4.90 1.97
CA LYS A 50 -8.84 6.10 1.13
C LYS A 50 -10.16 6.14 0.35
N VAL A 51 -10.82 4.99 0.18
CA VAL A 51 -12.10 4.80 -0.52
C VAL A 51 -13.30 4.86 0.44
N ASP A 52 -13.07 5.05 1.74
CA ASP A 52 -14.10 5.22 2.79
C ASP A 52 -15.11 6.35 2.51
N ASP A 53 -14.85 7.20 1.51
CA ASP A 53 -15.81 8.23 1.04
C ASP A 53 -16.92 7.67 0.12
N ILE A 54 -16.78 6.45 -0.44
CA ILE A 54 -17.81 5.83 -1.30
C ILE A 54 -19.02 5.35 -0.48
N VAL A 55 -18.81 4.89 0.75
CA VAL A 55 -19.88 4.48 1.66
C VAL A 55 -20.53 5.65 2.40
N LYS A 56 -20.06 6.88 2.15
CA LYS A 56 -20.66 8.08 2.71
C LYS A 56 -21.95 8.37 1.96
N ASP A 57 -23.07 8.28 2.67
CA ASP A 57 -24.37 8.57 2.08
C ASP A 57 -24.56 10.09 1.90
N TYR A 58 -24.44 10.56 0.65
CA TYR A 58 -24.70 11.94 0.26
C TYR A 58 -26.18 12.23 -0.06
N ASN A 59 -27.13 11.39 0.39
CA ASN A 59 -28.58 11.58 0.19
C ASN A 59 -29.17 12.86 0.81
N GLY A 60 -28.34 13.83 1.22
CA GLY A 60 -28.77 15.18 1.53
C GLY A 60 -29.53 15.35 2.84
N LYS A 61 -29.67 14.28 3.65
CA LYS A 61 -30.31 14.36 4.98
C LYS A 61 -29.51 15.16 6.01
N ASP A 62 -28.25 15.46 5.73
CA ASP A 62 -27.38 16.34 6.54
C ASP A 62 -27.27 17.78 5.99
N LEU A 63 -27.96 18.10 4.88
CA LEU A 63 -27.95 19.45 4.26
C LEU A 63 -28.86 20.47 4.96
N ASP A 64 -29.57 20.07 6.02
CA ASP A 64 -30.34 21.00 6.88
C ASP A 64 -29.44 21.80 7.84
N ARG A 65 -28.12 21.58 7.83
CA ARG A 65 -27.18 22.55 8.39
C ARG A 65 -27.00 23.68 7.38
N PRO A 66 -27.23 24.95 7.77
CA PRO A 66 -27.06 26.07 6.87
C PRO A 66 -25.67 25.99 6.25
N THR A 67 -25.61 26.18 4.94
CA THR A 67 -24.39 26.33 4.13
C THR A 67 -23.63 27.57 4.57
N GLU A 68 -23.10 27.54 5.78
CA GLU A 68 -22.09 28.45 6.27
C GLU A 68 -20.80 27.97 5.62
N THR A 69 -20.35 28.72 4.62
CA THR A 69 -18.99 28.73 4.06
C THR A 69 -18.24 27.41 4.20
N MET A 70 -18.14 26.61 3.12
CA MET A 70 -17.12 25.56 3.06
C MET A 70 -15.79 26.19 3.48
N ASP A 71 -15.37 25.91 4.70
CA ASP A 71 -14.16 26.46 5.26
C ASP A 71 -13.03 25.98 4.35
N MET A 72 -12.15 26.89 3.93
CA MET A 72 -11.00 26.54 3.06
C MET A 72 -10.13 25.44 3.69
N GLU A 73 -10.20 25.30 5.02
CA GLU A 73 -9.64 24.21 5.83
C GLU A 73 -10.13 22.81 5.40
N ASP A 74 -11.34 22.70 4.86
CA ASP A 74 -11.90 21.43 4.37
C ASP A 74 -11.47 21.09 2.94
N ILE A 75 -10.93 22.06 2.19
CA ILE A 75 -10.53 21.91 0.79
C ILE A 75 -9.09 21.40 0.67
N ILE A 76 -8.22 21.70 1.63
CA ILE A 76 -6.81 21.31 1.60
C ILE A 76 -6.44 20.59 2.89
N LYS A 77 -6.26 19.27 2.80
CA LYS A 77 -5.83 18.43 3.92
C LYS A 77 -4.39 17.98 3.70
N PHE A 78 -3.57 18.08 4.74
CA PHE A 78 -2.23 17.51 4.73
C PHE A 78 -2.33 15.99 4.65
N ASP A 79 -1.94 15.39 3.51
CA ASP A 79 -1.96 13.93 3.34
C ASP A 79 -0.68 13.31 3.91
N ARG A 80 0.49 13.86 3.54
CA ARG A 80 1.81 13.30 3.89
C ARG A 80 2.97 14.26 3.60
N GLU A 81 4.07 14.08 4.34
CA GLU A 81 5.41 14.59 4.05
C GLU A 81 6.38 13.44 3.72
N TYR A 82 7.25 13.66 2.73
CA TYR A 82 8.35 12.75 2.39
C TYR A 82 9.67 13.42 2.72
N PHE A 83 10.42 12.82 3.64
CA PHE A 83 11.67 13.37 4.12
C PHE A 83 12.66 12.25 4.42
N ASP A 84 13.89 12.47 4.01
CA ASP A 84 15.05 11.66 4.37
C ASP A 84 16.22 12.56 4.78
N GLU A 85 16.88 12.19 5.88
CA GLU A 85 17.92 13.01 6.52
C GLU A 85 19.20 13.12 5.69
N TYR A 86 19.50 12.12 4.86
CA TYR A 86 20.72 12.10 4.06
C TYR A 86 20.53 12.72 2.67
N TRP A 87 19.41 12.43 2.01
CA TRP A 87 19.20 12.80 0.61
C TRP A 87 18.31 14.02 0.38
N SER A 88 17.43 14.35 1.32
CA SER A 88 16.51 15.49 1.16
C SER A 88 16.87 16.70 2.02
N HIS A 89 17.72 16.52 3.04
CA HIS A 89 18.09 17.58 3.96
C HIS A 89 18.94 18.67 3.28
N HIS A 90 18.48 19.93 3.35
CA HIS A 90 19.10 21.08 2.69
C HIS A 90 19.16 21.04 1.16
N HIS A 91 18.40 20.15 0.52
CA HIS A 91 18.21 20.17 -0.92
C HIS A 91 16.85 20.78 -1.27
N LEU A 92 16.79 21.60 -2.33
CA LEU A 92 15.52 22.16 -2.81
C LEU A 92 14.88 21.18 -3.77
N VAL A 93 13.58 20.94 -3.62
CA VAL A 93 12.82 20.15 -4.61
C VAL A 93 12.62 21.00 -5.86
N THR A 94 13.16 20.56 -6.98
CA THR A 94 13.09 21.29 -8.27
C THR A 94 11.92 20.85 -9.13
N CYS A 95 11.56 19.57 -9.06
CA CYS A 95 10.46 18.99 -9.83
C CYS A 95 9.92 17.75 -9.13
N ILE A 96 8.61 17.53 -9.23
CA ILE A 96 7.90 16.35 -8.76
C ILE A 96 7.07 15.80 -9.92
N ASP A 97 7.16 14.51 -10.17
CA ASP A 97 6.36 13.82 -11.19
C ASP A 97 5.80 12.50 -10.65
N THR A 98 4.66 12.05 -11.19
CA THR A 98 4.03 10.79 -10.79
C THR A 98 3.95 9.85 -11.99
N SER A 99 4.22 8.57 -11.74
CA SER A 99 4.19 7.60 -12.84
C SER A 99 2.75 7.29 -13.24
N ILE A 100 2.47 7.36 -14.54
CA ILE A 100 1.16 6.96 -15.10
C ILE A 100 0.89 5.45 -14.96
N TYR A 101 1.95 4.64 -14.92
CA TYR A 101 1.86 3.18 -14.81
C TYR A 101 1.81 2.73 -13.35
N HIS A 102 2.43 3.50 -12.47
CA HIS A 102 2.52 3.23 -11.04
C HIS A 102 2.15 4.51 -10.27
N PRO A 103 0.84 4.85 -10.15
CA PRO A 103 0.40 6.07 -9.49
C PRO A 103 0.77 6.11 -8.00
N GLU A 104 1.23 4.99 -7.43
CA GLU A 104 1.82 4.95 -6.10
C GLU A 104 3.21 5.57 -6.01
N LEU A 105 3.96 5.66 -7.11
CA LEU A 105 5.34 6.14 -7.12
C LEU A 105 5.39 7.62 -7.48
N ILE A 106 6.11 8.37 -6.66
CA ILE A 106 6.37 9.80 -6.85
C ILE A 106 7.87 9.98 -7.06
N LEU A 107 8.24 10.58 -8.17
CA LEU A 107 9.61 10.97 -8.47
C LEU A 107 9.82 12.41 -7.99
N ALA A 108 10.83 12.65 -7.15
CA ALA A 108 11.21 13.98 -6.71
C ALA A 108 12.68 14.24 -7.06
N SER A 109 12.93 15.35 -7.76
CA SER A 109 14.28 15.83 -8.07
C SER A 109 14.70 16.90 -7.08
N TYR A 110 15.95 16.79 -6.63
CA TYR A 110 16.55 17.63 -5.61
C TYR A 110 17.74 18.38 -6.20
N SER A 111 17.82 19.68 -5.92
CA SER A 111 18.93 20.53 -6.35
C SER A 111 20.25 20.09 -5.72
N GLU A 112 21.37 20.56 -6.26
CA GLU A 112 22.66 20.40 -5.58
C GLU A 112 22.66 21.16 -4.24
N ASN A 113 23.34 20.60 -3.24
CA ASN A 113 23.49 21.22 -1.93
C ASN A 113 24.79 22.04 -1.90
N SER A 114 24.65 23.36 -1.75
CA SER A 114 25.80 24.28 -1.65
C SER A 114 26.77 24.00 -0.50
N LYS A 115 26.37 23.17 0.48
CA LYS A 115 27.20 22.79 1.65
C LYS A 115 27.95 21.47 1.50
N SER A 116 27.70 20.67 0.46
CA SER A 116 28.53 19.47 0.22
C SER A 116 29.81 19.89 -0.48
N SER A 117 30.95 19.69 0.20
CA SER A 117 32.29 20.08 -0.30
C SER A 117 32.78 19.27 -1.51
N GLY A 118 31.98 18.32 -2.00
CA GLY A 118 32.14 17.66 -3.29
C GLY A 118 30.88 17.86 -4.11
N GLY A 119 31.05 18.34 -5.35
CA GLY A 119 29.95 18.66 -6.27
C GLY A 119 29.21 17.41 -6.73
N SER A 120 28.29 16.93 -5.91
CA SER A 120 27.31 15.94 -6.35
C SER A 120 26.24 16.66 -7.15
N ASN A 121 26.25 16.43 -8.46
CA ASN A 121 25.14 16.79 -9.35
C ASN A 121 23.83 16.25 -8.75
N GLY A 122 22.78 17.07 -8.75
CA GLY A 122 21.51 16.85 -8.02
C GLY A 122 20.97 15.41 -8.00
N VAL A 123 20.26 15.09 -6.92
CA VAL A 123 19.78 13.74 -6.62
C VAL A 123 18.32 13.60 -7.03
N VAL A 124 17.90 12.39 -7.38
CA VAL A 124 16.50 12.06 -7.65
C VAL A 124 16.08 10.92 -6.72
N LEU A 125 14.96 11.08 -6.01
CA LEU A 125 14.40 10.07 -5.12
C LEU A 125 13.04 9.60 -5.64
N ILE A 126 12.75 8.32 -5.43
CA ILE A 126 11.44 7.73 -5.70
C ILE A 126 10.77 7.41 -4.37
N TRP A 127 9.60 7.98 -4.16
CA TRP A 127 8.79 7.81 -2.96
C TRP A 127 7.59 6.92 -3.24
N ASN A 128 7.28 6.00 -2.33
CA ASN A 128 6.07 5.18 -2.42
C ASN A 128 4.97 5.76 -1.53
N SER A 129 3.84 6.14 -2.13
CA SER A 129 2.71 6.77 -1.46
C SER A 129 1.73 5.80 -0.79
N LYS A 130 1.80 4.50 -1.13
CA LYS A 130 0.83 3.49 -0.64
C LYS A 130 1.13 2.97 0.76
N PHE A 131 2.38 2.98 1.21
CA PHE A 131 2.76 2.42 2.51
C PHE A 131 3.01 3.53 3.53
N LYS A 132 2.18 3.60 4.59
CA LYS A 132 2.30 4.63 5.65
C LYS A 132 3.42 4.36 6.68
N SER A 133 4.20 3.28 6.59
CA SER A 133 4.98 2.80 7.74
C SER A 133 6.48 2.56 7.54
N LYS A 134 7.09 2.97 6.41
CA LYS A 134 8.55 2.95 6.29
C LYS A 134 9.11 4.30 5.80
N PRO A 135 9.78 5.07 6.68
CA PRO A 135 10.73 6.10 6.25
C PRO A 135 12.01 5.39 5.80
N THR A 136 11.93 4.60 4.74
CA THR A 136 13.10 3.85 4.26
C THR A 136 13.08 3.81 2.74
N PRO A 137 14.17 4.24 2.08
CA PRO A 137 14.36 3.97 0.67
C PRO A 137 14.65 2.48 0.53
N GLU A 138 13.89 1.78 -0.30
CA GLU A 138 14.44 0.61 -1.02
C GLU A 138 15.02 1.08 -2.35
#